data_AF-A0A8S2P2E6-F1
#
_entry.id   AF-A0A8S2P2E6-F1
#
_cell.length_a   1.000
_cell.length_b   1.000
_cell.length_c   1.000
_cell.angle_alpha   90.00
_cell.angle_beta   90.00
_cell.angle_gamma   90.00
#
_symmetry.space_group_name_H-M   'P 1'
#
loop_
_entity.id
_entity.type
_entity.pdbx_description
1 polymer ?
#
loop_
_entity_poly.entity_id
_entity_poly.type
_entity_poly.pdbx_seq_one_letter_code
_entity_poly.pdbx_strand_id
1 'polypeptide(L)'
;MSHHNRTHTLQSVAPSSAAAVGIDGLTIQSMLHEGRSKPSNNCTLTQTDISAMEIEWRNIDYCLIDEISMVGCYMLARLHRITIAKHTEPTTPFGGINMIFLGDFVQYPPVLDRPLYSNIVLTNDTLANTLIGRALWLQVNKVFFLTEQMRNKDPLFMAMQARLRIGQCTDDDYDMLCKRVVSPDNDAKSLRESPWNVAPILVFRNEVRTNINNYCVFDETIKYNQLPTVVLANDRVQNHDIDNIDLRRFLLSLPDNKTEGLPGYLPIVINMPVLITHNIATELHISNGSIGRLVRLVYDNDDENSNSNNNNIRDAKFPINTKYIQKPLYALVELPQCKLTSLLVDLQPTMIPILSEQKTIKIDPKSFVTPTQKRLLNNKTSITICRTQLLIVPAYAMTTHKCQGKTLPCGVIDLVPPPYAKFDLANV
;
A
#
# COMPACT_ATOMS: atom_id res chain seq x y z
N MET A 1 -39.30 6.89 17.67
CA MET A 1 -38.46 5.76 17.22
C MET A 1 -37.01 6.13 17.47
N SER A 2 -36.35 5.38 18.35
CA SER A 2 -35.00 5.58 18.88
C SER A 2 -33.91 5.47 17.81
N HIS A 3 -33.19 6.57 17.58
CA HIS A 3 -32.01 6.64 16.69
C HIS A 3 -30.71 6.82 17.48
N HIS A 4 -30.59 6.23 18.67
CA HIS A 4 -29.40 6.39 19.52
C HIS A 4 -28.88 5.00 19.96
N ASN A 5 -27.55 4.79 19.88
CA ASN A 5 -26.75 3.66 20.39
C ASN A 5 -26.60 2.36 19.56
N ARG A 6 -26.38 2.42 18.24
CA ARG A 6 -25.89 1.24 17.47
C ARG A 6 -24.52 1.43 16.82
N THR A 7 -23.82 2.52 17.12
CA THR A 7 -22.48 2.79 16.57
C THR A 7 -21.44 1.74 16.96
N HIS A 8 -21.67 0.97 18.03
CA HIS A 8 -20.75 -0.04 18.53
C HIS A 8 -21.12 -1.49 18.14
N THR A 9 -22.18 -1.70 17.36
CA THR A 9 -22.63 -3.06 16.97
C THR A 9 -22.16 -3.47 15.58
N LEU A 10 -21.71 -2.52 14.76
CA LEU A 10 -21.21 -2.75 13.40
C LEU A 10 -19.73 -2.43 13.35
N GLN A 11 -18.94 -3.37 12.82
CA GLN A 11 -17.53 -3.18 12.53
C GLN A 11 -17.29 -3.23 11.03
N SER A 12 -16.57 -2.24 10.51
CA SER A 12 -16.15 -2.19 9.11
C SER A 12 -14.66 -2.56 9.00
N VAL A 13 -14.34 -3.50 8.12
CA VAL A 13 -12.98 -3.94 7.85
C VAL A 13 -12.68 -4.06 6.36
N ALA A 14 -11.41 -3.99 5.99
CA ALA A 14 -10.95 -4.21 4.62
C ALA A 14 -9.59 -4.93 4.58
N PRO A 15 -9.21 -5.58 3.47
CA PRO A 15 -7.93 -6.28 3.34
C PRO A 15 -6.71 -5.35 3.20
N SER A 16 -6.92 -4.07 2.87
CA SER A 16 -5.87 -3.08 2.69
C SER A 16 -6.15 -1.79 3.47
N SER A 17 -5.10 -1.09 3.93
CA SER A 17 -5.26 0.20 4.63
C SER A 17 -5.99 1.24 3.79
N ALA A 18 -5.75 1.27 2.47
CA ALA A 18 -6.39 2.24 1.59
C ALA A 18 -7.91 2.04 1.50
N ALA A 19 -8.35 0.78 1.40
CA ALA A 19 -9.78 0.44 1.42
C ALA A 19 -10.39 0.68 2.81
N ALA A 20 -9.67 0.32 3.88
CA ALA A 20 -10.13 0.52 5.26
C ALA A 20 -10.41 2.00 5.57
N VAL A 21 -9.54 2.93 5.14
CA VAL A 21 -9.78 4.37 5.27
C VAL A 21 -11.02 4.83 4.51
N GLY A 22 -11.25 4.29 3.32
CA GLY A 22 -12.40 4.65 2.47
C GLY A 22 -13.76 4.35 3.12
N ILE A 23 -13.79 3.40 4.04
CA ILE A 23 -14.99 3.00 4.78
C ILE A 23 -14.96 3.40 6.27
N ASP A 24 -14.03 4.30 6.66
CA ASP A 24 -13.78 4.67 8.07
C ASP A 24 -13.62 3.43 9.00
N GLY A 25 -12.97 2.38 8.48
CA GLY A 25 -12.81 1.08 9.14
C GLY A 25 -11.34 0.70 9.42
N LEU A 26 -11.12 -0.57 9.76
CA LEU A 26 -9.80 -1.12 10.09
C LEU A 26 -9.34 -2.16 9.07
N THR A 27 -8.04 -2.45 9.03
CA THR A 27 -7.59 -3.63 8.27
C THR A 27 -7.92 -4.92 9.02
N ILE A 28 -8.20 -6.01 8.29
CA ILE A 28 -8.46 -7.33 8.90
C ILE A 28 -7.35 -7.71 9.88
N GLN A 29 -6.08 -7.47 9.52
CA GLN A 29 -4.93 -7.78 10.37
C GLN A 29 -4.88 -6.91 11.62
N SER A 30 -5.15 -5.60 11.50
CA SER A 30 -5.24 -4.70 12.66
C SER A 30 -6.33 -5.16 13.63
N MET A 31 -7.47 -5.59 13.10
CA MET A 31 -8.62 -6.04 13.89
C MET A 31 -8.37 -7.36 14.64
N LEU A 32 -7.47 -8.20 14.13
CA LEU A 32 -7.06 -9.44 14.79
C LEU A 32 -5.88 -9.22 15.77
N HIS A 33 -5.43 -7.98 15.97
CA HIS A 33 -4.23 -7.64 16.74
C HIS A 33 -2.97 -8.40 16.30
N GLU A 34 -2.91 -8.81 15.02
CA GLU A 34 -1.79 -9.55 14.49
C GLU A 34 -0.71 -8.57 14.00
N GLY A 35 0.50 -8.67 14.57
CA GLY A 35 1.65 -7.87 14.12
C GLY A 35 1.99 -8.12 12.64
N ARG A 36 2.70 -7.17 12.00
CA ARG A 36 3.14 -7.25 10.58
C ARG A 36 4.20 -8.32 10.27
N SER A 37 4.56 -9.17 11.23
CA SER A 37 5.47 -10.29 11.00
C SER A 37 4.92 -11.19 9.90
N LYS A 38 5.81 -11.73 9.05
CA LYS A 38 5.45 -12.61 7.94
C LYS A 38 4.37 -13.60 8.41
N PRO A 39 3.32 -13.86 7.60
CA PRO A 39 2.35 -14.90 7.89
C PRO A 39 3.12 -16.22 7.96
N SER A 40 3.53 -16.61 9.16
CA SER A 40 3.89 -17.99 9.43
C SER A 40 2.55 -18.72 9.56
N ASN A 41 2.50 -19.95 9.03
CA ASN A 41 1.29 -20.77 9.13
C ASN A 41 0.82 -20.96 10.60
N ASN A 42 1.71 -20.68 11.57
CA ASN A 42 1.50 -20.78 13.00
C ASN A 42 1.72 -19.43 13.70
N CYS A 43 1.06 -18.37 13.26
CA CYS A 43 0.96 -17.16 14.08
C CYS A 43 0.02 -17.47 15.27
N THR A 44 0.62 -17.85 16.40
CA THR A 44 -0.08 -18.06 17.67
C THR A 44 -0.40 -16.70 18.27
N LEU A 45 -1.68 -16.44 18.55
CA LEU A 45 -2.10 -15.25 19.27
C LEU A 45 -1.53 -15.30 20.69
N THR A 46 -0.93 -14.20 21.15
CA THR A 46 -0.53 -14.08 22.55
C THR A 46 -1.75 -13.86 23.44
N GLN A 47 -1.63 -14.10 24.74
CA GLN A 47 -2.72 -13.83 25.68
C GLN A 47 -3.17 -12.37 25.63
N THR A 48 -2.22 -11.45 25.43
CA THR A 48 -2.50 -10.02 25.27
C THR A 48 -3.34 -9.74 24.02
N ASP A 49 -3.00 -10.38 22.89
CA ASP A 49 -3.76 -10.22 21.64
C ASP A 49 -5.18 -10.75 21.80
N ILE A 50 -5.35 -11.88 22.47
CA ILE A 50 -6.66 -12.49 22.75
C ILE A 50 -7.51 -11.54 23.59
N SER A 51 -6.97 -11.01 24.70
CA SER A 51 -7.72 -10.09 25.56
C SER A 51 -8.09 -8.79 24.85
N ALA A 52 -7.22 -8.28 23.96
CA ALA A 52 -7.56 -7.13 23.13
C ALA A 52 -8.69 -7.45 22.14
N MET A 53 -8.63 -8.60 21.48
CA MET A 53 -9.72 -9.09 20.61
C MET A 53 -11.03 -9.28 21.38
N GLU A 54 -11.01 -9.85 22.58
CA GLU A 54 -12.21 -10.03 23.42
C GLU A 54 -12.89 -8.69 23.73
N ILE A 55 -12.11 -7.67 24.07
CA ILE A 55 -12.64 -6.31 24.32
C ILE A 55 -13.25 -5.73 23.05
N GLU A 56 -12.52 -5.79 21.94
CA GLU A 56 -12.93 -5.20 20.67
C GLU A 56 -14.19 -5.88 20.12
N TRP A 57 -14.24 -7.22 20.13
CA TRP A 57 -15.34 -8.00 19.58
C TRP A 57 -16.54 -8.13 20.52
N ARG A 58 -16.43 -7.72 21.80
CA ARG A 58 -17.47 -7.94 22.82
C ARG A 58 -18.88 -7.53 22.36
N ASN A 59 -19.02 -6.32 21.83
CA ASN A 59 -20.31 -5.72 21.49
C ASN A 59 -20.64 -5.71 19.99
N ILE A 60 -19.79 -6.34 19.16
CA ILE A 60 -19.99 -6.37 17.71
C ILE A 60 -20.96 -7.50 17.34
N ASP A 61 -22.03 -7.15 16.62
CA ASP A 61 -23.05 -8.08 16.10
C ASP A 61 -22.96 -8.26 14.58
N TYR A 62 -22.41 -7.26 13.88
CA TYR A 62 -22.25 -7.22 12.43
C TYR A 62 -20.82 -6.87 12.06
N CYS A 63 -20.28 -7.57 11.07
CA CYS A 63 -18.97 -7.27 10.49
C CYS A 63 -19.09 -7.12 8.98
N LEU A 64 -18.74 -5.94 8.48
CA LEU A 64 -18.72 -5.60 7.08
C LEU A 64 -17.28 -5.71 6.57
N ILE A 65 -17.07 -6.50 5.52
CA ILE A 65 -15.78 -6.60 4.82
C ILE A 65 -15.91 -5.99 3.43
N ASP A 66 -15.21 -4.89 3.20
CA ASP A 66 -15.06 -4.31 1.86
C ASP A 66 -13.92 -4.97 1.08
N GLU A 67 -14.00 -4.93 -0.25
CA GLU A 67 -13.04 -5.53 -1.19
C GLU A 67 -12.79 -7.04 -0.93
N ILE A 68 -13.85 -7.81 -0.68
CA ILE A 68 -13.80 -9.26 -0.40
C ILE A 68 -13.07 -10.07 -1.50
N SER A 69 -12.99 -9.55 -2.72
CA SER A 69 -12.26 -10.19 -3.82
C SER A 69 -10.76 -10.31 -3.57
N MET A 70 -10.19 -9.44 -2.74
CA MET A 70 -8.77 -9.49 -2.36
C MET A 70 -8.53 -10.36 -1.11
N VAL A 71 -9.58 -10.88 -0.48
CA VAL A 71 -9.49 -11.78 0.66
C VAL A 71 -9.42 -13.21 0.14
N GLY A 72 -8.35 -13.93 0.50
CA GLY A 72 -8.23 -15.35 0.17
C GLY A 72 -8.74 -16.25 1.28
N CYS A 73 -8.77 -17.56 1.00
CA CYS A 73 -9.24 -18.56 1.95
C CYS A 73 -8.44 -18.53 3.26
N TYR A 74 -7.12 -18.37 3.21
CA TYR A 74 -6.31 -18.35 4.42
C TYR A 74 -6.64 -17.13 5.29
N MET A 75 -6.79 -15.95 4.68
CA MET A 75 -7.18 -14.73 5.40
C MET A 75 -8.57 -14.84 6.03
N LEU A 76 -9.55 -15.40 5.31
CA LEU A 76 -10.90 -15.58 5.85
C LEU A 76 -10.92 -16.57 7.02
N ALA A 77 -10.11 -17.63 6.95
CA ALA A 77 -9.93 -18.55 8.07
C ALA A 77 -9.23 -17.91 9.28
N ARG A 78 -8.32 -16.95 9.06
CA ARG A 78 -7.77 -16.16 10.17
C ARG A 78 -8.82 -15.29 10.84
N LEU A 79 -9.69 -14.67 10.06
CA LEU A 79 -10.80 -13.89 10.60
C LEU A 79 -11.74 -14.76 11.45
N HIS A 80 -11.90 -16.05 11.13
CA HIS A 80 -12.67 -16.99 11.95
C HIS A 80 -12.16 -17.17 13.40
N ARG A 81 -10.95 -16.71 13.71
CA ARG A 81 -10.43 -16.64 15.09
C ARG A 81 -11.26 -15.75 16.01
N ILE A 82 -12.18 -14.94 15.48
CA ILE A 82 -13.21 -14.25 16.27
C ILE A 82 -13.98 -15.22 17.20
N THR A 83 -14.11 -16.50 16.83
CA THR A 83 -14.72 -17.52 17.70
C THR A 83 -14.08 -17.57 19.10
N ILE A 84 -12.76 -17.36 19.18
CA ILE A 84 -12.01 -17.27 20.44
C ILE A 84 -12.47 -16.04 21.24
N ALA A 85 -12.50 -14.87 20.60
CA ALA A 85 -12.89 -13.61 21.24
C ALA A 85 -14.36 -13.57 21.68
N LYS A 86 -15.22 -14.34 21.02
CA LYS A 86 -16.64 -14.48 21.36
C LYS A 86 -16.92 -15.65 22.33
N HIS A 87 -15.90 -16.42 22.71
CA HIS A 87 -16.05 -17.64 23.53
C HIS A 87 -17.09 -18.62 22.98
N THR A 88 -17.00 -18.88 21.68
CA THR A 88 -17.93 -19.76 20.95
C THR A 88 -17.21 -21.01 20.43
N GLU A 89 -17.98 -22.05 20.15
CA GLU A 89 -17.42 -23.28 19.55
C GLU A 89 -16.76 -22.96 18.19
N PRO A 90 -15.60 -23.56 17.85
CA PRO A 90 -14.93 -23.35 16.57
C PRO A 90 -15.78 -23.69 15.34
N THR A 91 -16.84 -24.49 15.52
CA THR A 91 -17.82 -24.83 14.48
C THR A 91 -18.81 -23.71 14.20
N THR A 92 -18.94 -22.73 15.11
CA THR A 92 -19.82 -21.56 14.96
C THR A 92 -19.19 -20.56 14.01
N PRO A 93 -19.72 -20.35 12.79
CA PRO A 93 -19.12 -19.46 11.80
C PRO A 93 -18.93 -18.05 12.37
N PHE A 94 -17.69 -17.55 12.31
CA PHE A 94 -17.30 -16.21 12.79
C PHE A 94 -17.77 -15.88 14.23
N GLY A 95 -17.93 -16.89 15.08
CA GLY A 95 -18.43 -16.72 16.44
C GLY A 95 -19.86 -16.18 16.53
N GLY A 96 -20.68 -16.43 15.52
CA GLY A 96 -22.09 -16.02 15.47
C GLY A 96 -22.31 -14.59 14.98
N ILE A 97 -21.26 -13.91 14.52
CA ILE A 97 -21.35 -12.56 13.96
C ILE A 97 -21.99 -12.61 12.57
N ASN A 98 -22.87 -11.64 12.30
CA ASN A 98 -23.48 -11.47 10.98
C ASN A 98 -22.46 -10.83 10.04
N MET A 99 -21.98 -11.62 9.08
CA MET A 99 -21.00 -11.16 8.09
C MET A 99 -21.68 -10.53 6.88
N ILE A 100 -21.23 -9.35 6.48
CA ILE A 100 -21.64 -8.65 5.26
C ILE A 100 -20.40 -8.48 4.40
N PHE A 101 -20.42 -9.00 3.17
CA PHE A 101 -19.29 -8.93 2.26
C PHE A 101 -19.63 -8.01 1.09
N LEU A 102 -18.73 -7.09 0.77
CA LEU A 102 -18.79 -6.20 -0.38
C LEU A 102 -17.53 -6.40 -1.22
N GLY A 103 -17.68 -6.36 -2.53
CA GLY A 103 -16.56 -6.40 -3.44
C GLY A 103 -16.90 -7.03 -4.77
N ASP A 104 -15.86 -7.17 -5.58
CA ASP A 104 -15.98 -7.50 -6.98
C ASP A 104 -14.88 -8.46 -7.41
N PHE A 105 -15.24 -9.72 -7.64
CA PHE A 105 -14.31 -10.79 -7.99
C PHE A 105 -13.68 -10.64 -9.37
N VAL A 106 -14.17 -9.73 -10.21
CA VAL A 106 -13.62 -9.45 -11.55
C VAL A 106 -12.50 -8.39 -11.50
N GLN A 107 -12.25 -7.74 -10.35
CA GLN A 107 -11.20 -6.74 -10.21
C GLN A 107 -9.83 -7.36 -9.91
N TYR A 108 -9.51 -7.58 -8.63
CA TYR A 108 -8.24 -8.16 -8.21
C TYR A 108 -8.46 -9.39 -7.33
N PRO A 109 -7.81 -10.52 -7.62
CA PRO A 109 -7.77 -11.67 -6.72
C PRO A 109 -6.85 -11.40 -5.53
N PRO A 110 -6.90 -12.22 -4.47
CA PRO A 110 -5.95 -12.12 -3.37
C PRO A 110 -4.49 -12.31 -3.82
N VAL A 111 -3.58 -11.59 -3.16
CA VAL A 111 -2.14 -11.71 -3.39
C VAL A 111 -1.54 -12.72 -2.42
N LEU A 112 -0.82 -13.72 -2.95
CA LEU A 112 -0.16 -14.79 -2.17
C LEU A 112 -1.13 -15.62 -1.29
N ASP A 113 -2.41 -15.61 -1.61
CA ASP A 113 -3.44 -16.44 -0.97
C ASP A 113 -4.36 -17.00 -2.07
N ARG A 114 -5.09 -18.07 -1.76
CA ARG A 114 -5.95 -18.76 -2.71
C ARG A 114 -7.32 -18.05 -2.77
N PRO A 115 -7.84 -17.68 -3.97
CA PRO A 115 -9.15 -17.03 -4.11
C PRO A 115 -10.31 -17.85 -3.51
N LEU A 116 -11.29 -17.17 -2.93
CA LEU A 116 -12.45 -17.79 -2.30
C LEU A 116 -13.29 -18.62 -3.27
N TYR A 117 -13.33 -18.24 -4.55
CA TYR A 117 -14.05 -18.92 -5.62
C TYR A 117 -13.25 -20.04 -6.30
N SER A 118 -12.00 -20.28 -5.90
CA SER A 118 -11.18 -21.31 -6.52
C SER A 118 -11.66 -22.73 -6.22
N ASN A 119 -11.45 -23.63 -7.19
CA ASN A 119 -11.60 -25.06 -6.98
C ASN A 119 -10.42 -25.57 -6.15
N ILE A 120 -10.70 -26.16 -5.00
CA ILE A 120 -9.66 -26.74 -4.14
C ILE A 120 -9.54 -28.22 -4.47
N VAL A 121 -8.45 -28.59 -5.14
CA VAL A 121 -8.02 -29.99 -5.24
C VAL A 121 -7.24 -30.31 -3.98
N LEU A 122 -7.70 -31.32 -3.23
CA LEU A 122 -7.03 -31.80 -2.03
C LEU A 122 -5.70 -32.45 -2.43
N THR A 123 -4.60 -31.81 -2.01
CA THR A 123 -3.24 -32.34 -2.11
C THR A 123 -2.61 -32.39 -0.72
N ASN A 124 -1.52 -33.14 -0.54
CA ASN A 124 -0.77 -33.17 0.72
C ASN A 124 -0.30 -31.77 1.18
N ASP A 125 -0.18 -30.82 0.25
CA ASP A 125 0.22 -29.43 0.52
C ASP A 125 -0.95 -28.50 0.84
N THR A 126 -2.19 -28.99 0.85
CA THR A 126 -3.36 -28.14 1.12
C THR A 126 -3.45 -27.83 2.61
N LEU A 127 -3.25 -26.56 2.98
CA LEU A 127 -3.31 -26.12 4.36
C LEU A 127 -4.76 -26.23 4.90
N ALA A 128 -4.90 -26.70 6.15
CA ALA A 128 -6.19 -26.77 6.84
C ALA A 128 -6.95 -25.42 6.84
N ASN A 129 -6.25 -24.32 7.06
CA ASN A 129 -6.84 -22.97 7.01
C ASN A 129 -7.44 -22.64 5.65
N THR A 130 -6.85 -23.11 4.55
CA THR A 130 -7.42 -22.91 3.21
C THR A 130 -8.78 -23.63 3.07
N LEU A 131 -8.92 -24.81 3.67
CA LEU A 131 -10.18 -25.55 3.68
C LEU A 131 -11.23 -24.88 4.55
N ILE A 132 -10.84 -24.41 5.74
CA ILE A 132 -11.72 -23.68 6.65
C ILE A 132 -12.28 -22.42 5.98
N GLY A 133 -11.40 -21.61 5.38
CA GLY A 133 -11.82 -20.38 4.70
C GLY A 133 -12.79 -20.65 3.54
N ARG A 134 -12.53 -21.69 2.75
CA ARG A 134 -13.47 -22.11 1.69
C ARG A 134 -14.80 -22.58 2.26
N ALA A 135 -14.79 -23.39 3.31
CA ALA A 135 -16.00 -23.87 3.96
C ALA A 135 -16.83 -22.72 4.56
N LEU A 136 -16.19 -21.70 5.11
CA LEU A 136 -16.87 -20.49 5.59
C LEU A 136 -17.50 -19.70 4.43
N TRP A 137 -16.78 -19.53 3.32
CA TRP A 137 -17.31 -18.83 2.15
C TRP A 137 -18.53 -19.55 1.54
N LEU A 138 -18.52 -20.88 1.53
CA LEU A 138 -19.65 -21.68 1.05
C LEU A 138 -20.92 -21.57 1.92
N GLN A 139 -20.83 -20.96 3.10
CA GLN A 139 -21.98 -20.72 3.99
C GLN A 139 -22.69 -19.39 3.74
N VAL A 140 -22.21 -18.57 2.78
CA VAL A 140 -22.92 -17.36 2.36
C VAL A 140 -24.32 -17.75 1.86
N ASN A 141 -25.34 -17.25 2.55
CA ASN A 141 -26.73 -17.65 2.33
C ASN A 141 -27.54 -16.65 1.48
N LYS A 142 -27.00 -15.45 1.24
CA LYS A 142 -27.68 -14.38 0.51
C LYS A 142 -26.69 -13.55 -0.28
N VAL A 143 -27.03 -13.28 -1.54
CA VAL A 143 -26.22 -12.48 -2.46
C VAL A 143 -27.11 -11.44 -3.13
N PHE A 144 -26.62 -10.22 -3.21
CA PHE A 144 -27.28 -9.11 -3.91
C PHE A 144 -26.35 -8.56 -4.98
N PHE A 145 -26.88 -8.31 -6.17
CA PHE A 145 -26.14 -7.67 -7.26
C PHE A 145 -26.54 -6.21 -7.35
N LEU A 146 -25.55 -5.32 -7.26
CA LEU A 146 -25.72 -3.90 -7.56
C LEU A 146 -25.51 -3.71 -9.06
N THR A 147 -26.54 -3.23 -9.76
CA THR A 147 -26.54 -3.11 -11.23
C THR A 147 -26.41 -1.68 -11.74
N GLU A 148 -26.67 -0.69 -10.88
CA GLU A 148 -26.57 0.73 -11.24
C GLU A 148 -25.14 1.24 -11.06
N GLN A 149 -24.55 1.76 -12.14
CA GLN A 149 -23.22 2.37 -12.11
C GLN A 149 -23.33 3.86 -11.75
N MET A 150 -22.74 4.24 -10.62
CA MET A 150 -22.77 5.62 -10.12
C MET A 150 -21.49 6.42 -10.44
N ARG A 151 -20.39 5.73 -10.80
CA ARG A 151 -19.06 6.36 -10.93
C ARG A 151 -18.90 7.15 -12.23
N ASN A 152 -19.44 6.63 -13.32
CA ASN A 152 -19.32 7.21 -14.65
C ASN A 152 -20.71 7.54 -15.19
N LYS A 153 -20.83 8.62 -15.95
CA LYS A 153 -22.08 9.08 -16.56
C LYS A 153 -22.10 8.93 -18.09
N ASP A 154 -20.95 8.69 -18.71
CA ASP A 154 -20.85 8.49 -20.17
C ASP A 154 -21.42 7.11 -20.56
N PRO A 155 -22.55 7.05 -21.30
CA PRO A 155 -23.19 5.79 -21.67
C PRO A 155 -22.32 4.88 -22.53
N LEU A 156 -21.50 5.44 -23.43
CA LEU A 156 -20.63 4.65 -24.30
C LEU A 156 -19.52 3.99 -23.49
N PHE A 157 -18.90 4.77 -22.59
CA PHE A 157 -17.84 4.25 -21.73
C PHE A 157 -18.38 3.24 -20.71
N MET A 158 -19.59 3.44 -20.16
CA MET A 158 -20.25 2.45 -19.30
C MET A 158 -20.56 1.13 -20.04
N ALA A 159 -21.09 1.22 -21.26
CA ALA A 159 -21.40 0.04 -22.06
C ALA A 159 -20.13 -0.76 -22.40
N MET A 160 -19.04 -0.08 -22.75
CA MET A 160 -17.73 -0.70 -22.95
C MET A 160 -17.23 -1.38 -21.67
N GLN A 161 -17.27 -0.70 -20.53
CA GLN A 161 -16.83 -1.28 -19.24
C GLN A 161 -17.63 -2.53 -18.86
N ALA A 162 -18.94 -2.54 -19.12
CA ALA A 162 -19.80 -3.69 -18.86
C ALA A 162 -19.41 -4.90 -19.73
N ARG A 163 -19.06 -4.68 -21.01
CA ARG A 163 -18.54 -5.71 -21.91
C ARG A 163 -17.14 -6.19 -21.50
N LEU A 164 -16.25 -5.26 -21.16
CA LEU A 164 -14.89 -5.55 -20.71
C LEU A 164 -14.89 -6.46 -19.48
N ARG A 165 -15.80 -6.22 -18.53
CA ARG A 165 -15.98 -7.02 -17.32
C ARG A 165 -16.19 -8.50 -17.60
N ILE A 166 -16.91 -8.85 -18.66
CA ILE A 166 -17.26 -10.25 -19.00
C ILE A 166 -16.47 -10.78 -20.20
N GLY A 167 -15.43 -10.06 -20.64
CA GLY A 167 -14.61 -10.47 -21.77
C GLY A 167 -15.31 -10.40 -23.13
N GLN A 168 -16.37 -9.60 -23.27
CA GLN A 168 -17.17 -9.47 -24.50
C GLN A 168 -16.92 -8.14 -25.23
N CYS A 169 -15.69 -7.60 -25.17
CA CYS A 169 -15.34 -6.39 -25.91
C CYS A 169 -15.51 -6.56 -27.42
N THR A 170 -15.94 -5.49 -28.07
CA THR A 170 -16.07 -5.36 -29.52
C THR A 170 -14.87 -4.63 -30.12
N ASP A 171 -14.72 -4.68 -31.44
CA ASP A 171 -13.69 -3.89 -32.15
C ASP A 171 -13.88 -2.38 -31.91
N ASP A 172 -15.13 -1.91 -31.83
CA ASP A 172 -15.44 -0.51 -31.49
C ASP A 172 -14.92 -0.11 -30.10
N ASP A 173 -14.96 -1.03 -29.13
CA ASP A 173 -14.42 -0.80 -27.79
C ASP A 173 -12.89 -0.67 -27.81
N TYR A 174 -12.24 -1.52 -28.59
CA TYR A 174 -10.80 -1.47 -28.81
C TYR A 174 -10.40 -0.15 -29.48
N ASP A 175 -11.05 0.23 -30.56
CA ASP A 175 -10.80 1.47 -31.28
C ASP A 175 -11.05 2.70 -30.39
N MET A 176 -12.06 2.66 -29.53
CA MET A 176 -12.32 3.72 -28.54
C MET A 176 -11.15 3.88 -27.56
N LEU A 177 -10.56 2.79 -27.08
CA LEU A 177 -9.39 2.81 -26.20
C LEU A 177 -8.11 3.25 -26.93
N CYS A 178 -7.92 2.81 -28.18
CA CYS A 178 -6.78 3.18 -29.01
C CYS A 178 -6.68 4.70 -29.24
N LYS A 179 -7.82 5.40 -29.33
CA LYS A 179 -7.86 6.88 -29.39
C LYS A 179 -7.26 7.58 -28.16
N ARG A 180 -7.04 6.86 -27.06
CA ARG A 180 -6.46 7.38 -25.81
C ARG A 180 -5.00 6.97 -25.61
N VAL A 181 -4.44 6.17 -26.52
CA VAL A 181 -3.03 5.77 -26.46
C VAL A 181 -2.16 6.95 -26.89
N VAL A 182 -1.27 7.38 -26.00
CA VAL A 182 -0.27 8.40 -26.28
C VAL A 182 0.98 7.71 -26.82
N SER A 183 1.42 8.11 -28.01
CA SER A 183 2.70 7.68 -28.59
C SER A 183 3.55 8.92 -28.91
N PRO A 184 4.88 8.76 -29.07
CA PRO A 184 5.74 9.87 -29.49
C PRO A 184 5.27 10.55 -30.78
N ASP A 185 4.61 9.78 -31.65
CA ASP A 185 4.13 10.24 -32.96
C ASP A 185 2.69 10.79 -32.96
N ASN A 186 1.97 10.73 -31.84
CA ASN A 186 0.55 11.08 -31.78
C ASN A 186 0.33 12.18 -30.73
N ASP A 187 0.03 13.39 -31.21
CA ASP A 187 -0.20 14.65 -30.48
C ASP A 187 -1.49 14.65 -29.62
N ALA A 188 -1.79 13.54 -28.95
CA ALA A 188 -2.79 13.55 -27.89
C ALA A 188 -2.35 14.61 -26.87
N LYS A 189 -3.19 15.65 -26.69
CA LYS A 189 -3.05 16.78 -25.73
C LYS A 189 -1.92 16.54 -24.74
N SER A 190 -0.84 17.33 -24.86
CA SER A 190 0.41 17.08 -24.17
C SER A 190 0.19 16.63 -22.73
N LEU A 191 0.86 15.55 -22.30
CA LEU A 191 0.88 15.13 -20.89
C LEU A 191 1.37 16.25 -19.95
N ARG A 192 1.91 17.34 -20.50
CA ARG A 192 2.33 18.57 -19.81
C ARG A 192 1.20 19.55 -19.55
N GLU A 193 0.02 19.35 -20.13
CA GLU A 193 -1.16 20.21 -19.94
C GLU A 193 -2.10 19.67 -18.86
N SER A 194 -2.89 20.57 -18.27
CA SER A 194 -3.94 20.19 -17.32
C SER A 194 -5.08 19.45 -18.02
N PRO A 195 -5.65 18.38 -17.42
CA PRO A 195 -5.37 17.85 -16.08
C PRO A 195 -4.26 16.78 -16.02
N TRP A 196 -3.64 16.42 -17.15
CA TRP A 196 -2.70 15.29 -17.26
C TRP A 196 -1.36 15.53 -16.57
N ASN A 197 -0.92 16.78 -16.49
CA ASN A 197 0.33 17.17 -15.84
C ASN A 197 0.37 16.93 -14.34
N VAL A 198 -0.79 16.71 -13.71
CA VAL A 198 -0.94 16.37 -12.29
C VAL A 198 -1.66 15.04 -12.09
N ALA A 199 -1.98 14.33 -13.18
CA ALA A 199 -2.66 13.05 -13.11
C ALA A 199 -1.71 11.99 -12.54
N PRO A 200 -2.20 11.12 -11.64
CA PRO A 200 -1.38 10.03 -11.13
C PRO A 200 -1.06 9.03 -12.26
N ILE A 201 0.19 8.56 -12.26
CA ILE A 201 0.66 7.52 -13.18
C ILE A 201 0.42 6.15 -12.54
N LEU A 202 -0.40 5.33 -13.19
CA LEU A 202 -0.75 3.98 -12.76
C LEU A 202 0.18 2.98 -13.43
N VAL A 203 0.82 2.14 -12.62
CA VAL A 203 1.76 1.12 -13.09
C VAL A 203 1.48 -0.24 -12.47
N PHE A 204 1.92 -1.32 -13.11
CA PHE A 204 1.71 -2.66 -12.57
C PHE A 204 2.76 -3.07 -11.52
N ARG A 205 3.96 -2.49 -11.55
CA ARG A 205 5.11 -2.92 -10.72
C ARG A 205 5.58 -1.86 -9.75
N ASN A 206 5.93 -2.27 -8.53
CA ASN A 206 6.51 -1.39 -7.53
C ASN A 206 7.86 -0.79 -7.95
N GLU A 207 8.70 -1.54 -8.66
CA GLU A 207 10.00 -1.04 -9.13
C GLU A 207 9.83 0.11 -10.13
N VAL A 208 8.94 -0.07 -11.10
CA VAL A 208 8.59 0.97 -12.09
C VAL A 208 7.99 2.18 -11.38
N ARG A 209 7.07 1.96 -10.42
CA ARG A 209 6.50 3.03 -9.59
C ARG A 209 7.59 3.86 -8.91
N THR A 210 8.57 3.21 -8.28
CA THR A 210 9.67 3.90 -7.58
C THR A 210 10.53 4.68 -8.56
N ASN A 211 10.86 4.11 -9.71
CA ASN A 211 11.69 4.77 -10.71
C ASN A 211 11.01 6.01 -11.31
N ILE A 212 9.73 5.91 -11.68
CA ILE A 212 8.95 7.04 -12.19
C ILE A 212 8.84 8.13 -11.12
N ASN A 213 8.52 7.77 -9.88
CA ASN A 213 8.45 8.72 -8.78
C ASN A 213 9.77 9.47 -8.58
N ASN A 214 10.91 8.77 -8.60
CA ASN A 214 12.22 9.39 -8.50
C ASN A 214 12.44 10.37 -9.65
N TYR A 215 12.14 9.97 -10.88
CA TYR A 215 12.29 10.82 -12.06
C TYR A 215 11.42 12.09 -11.97
N CYS A 216 10.15 11.97 -11.61
CA CYS A 216 9.22 13.09 -11.45
C CYS A 216 9.67 14.07 -10.37
N VAL A 217 10.26 13.61 -9.26
CA VAL A 217 10.83 14.51 -8.24
C VAL A 217 11.90 15.40 -8.86
N PHE A 218 12.80 14.85 -9.68
CA PHE A 218 13.88 15.63 -10.29
C PHE A 218 13.38 16.56 -11.40
N ASP A 219 12.39 16.15 -12.18
CA ASP A 219 11.76 17.05 -13.16
C ASP A 219 11.14 18.29 -12.44
N GLU A 220 10.48 18.07 -11.30
CA GLU A 220 9.92 19.16 -10.49
C GLU A 220 11.00 20.03 -9.83
N THR A 221 12.20 19.51 -9.56
CA THR A 221 13.32 20.35 -9.09
C THR A 221 13.75 21.39 -10.15
N ILE A 222 13.70 21.02 -11.44
CA ILE A 222 13.99 21.93 -12.55
C ILE A 222 12.88 22.98 -12.65
N LYS A 223 11.62 22.54 -12.59
CA LYS A 223 10.44 23.41 -12.69
C LYS A 223 10.37 24.47 -11.58
N TYR A 224 10.71 24.11 -10.34
CA TYR A 224 10.71 25.04 -9.21
C TYR A 224 12.07 25.70 -8.93
N ASN A 225 13.08 25.46 -9.77
CA ASN A 225 14.44 25.92 -9.55
C ASN A 225 14.97 25.60 -8.13
N GLN A 226 14.72 24.36 -7.68
CA GLN A 226 15.17 23.84 -6.39
C GLN A 226 16.37 22.90 -6.59
N LEU A 227 17.23 22.79 -5.58
CA LEU A 227 18.33 21.84 -5.62
C LEU A 227 17.79 20.40 -5.41
N PRO A 228 18.11 19.44 -6.30
CA PRO A 228 17.79 18.04 -6.09
C PRO A 228 18.27 17.56 -4.72
N THR A 229 17.35 17.10 -3.86
CA THR A 229 17.69 16.69 -2.50
C THR A 229 17.24 15.24 -2.26
N VAL A 230 18.08 14.45 -1.62
CA VAL A 230 17.79 13.05 -1.26
C VAL A 230 18.06 12.82 0.22
N VAL A 231 17.03 12.41 0.96
CA VAL A 231 17.16 11.93 2.34
C VAL A 231 17.67 10.50 2.33
N LEU A 232 18.83 10.28 2.94
CA LEU A 232 19.40 8.96 3.13
C LEU A 232 18.82 8.32 4.39
N ALA A 233 18.36 7.08 4.26
CA ALA A 233 18.01 6.28 5.42
C ALA A 233 19.25 6.03 6.30
N ASN A 234 19.02 5.94 7.60
CA ASN A 234 20.05 5.56 8.55
C ASN A 234 19.94 4.05 8.81
N ASP A 235 20.80 3.27 8.16
CA ASP A 235 20.84 1.81 8.28
C ASP A 235 21.93 1.37 9.27
N ARG A 236 21.56 0.46 10.17
CA ARG A 236 22.48 -0.23 11.09
C ARG A 236 22.41 -1.73 10.91
N VAL A 237 23.54 -2.41 11.05
CA VAL A 237 23.63 -3.88 11.04
C VAL A 237 24.13 -4.33 12.40
N GLN A 238 23.39 -5.21 13.08
CA GLN A 238 23.75 -5.66 14.44
C GLN A 238 23.98 -4.48 15.42
N ASN A 239 23.17 -3.42 15.30
CA ASN A 239 23.27 -2.16 16.06
C ASN A 239 24.54 -1.32 15.81
N HIS A 240 25.38 -1.70 14.85
CA HIS A 240 26.52 -0.90 14.42
C HIS A 240 26.22 -0.13 13.14
N ASP A 241 26.81 1.05 13.02
CA ASP A 241 26.81 1.81 11.77
C ASP A 241 27.61 1.05 10.70
N ILE A 242 27.30 1.31 9.43
CA ILE A 242 27.89 0.56 8.31
C ILE A 242 29.05 1.35 7.72
N ASP A 243 30.28 0.90 8.02
CA ASP A 243 31.51 1.51 7.49
C ASP A 243 31.75 1.16 6.01
N ASN A 244 31.35 -0.05 5.59
CA ASN A 244 31.53 -0.50 4.21
C ASN A 244 30.58 0.24 3.27
N ILE A 245 31.15 1.09 2.41
CA ILE A 245 30.36 1.97 1.55
C ILE A 245 29.57 1.24 0.47
N ASP A 246 30.10 0.14 -0.05
CA ASP A 246 29.41 -0.66 -1.08
C ASP A 246 28.23 -1.41 -0.47
N LEU A 247 28.39 -1.94 0.74
CA LEU A 247 27.30 -2.53 1.51
C LEU A 247 26.23 -1.47 1.82
N ARG A 248 26.64 -0.26 2.24
CA ARG A 248 25.72 0.84 2.52
C ARG A 248 24.92 1.25 1.28
N ARG A 249 25.59 1.48 0.13
CA ARG A 249 24.92 1.79 -1.15
C ARG A 249 23.96 0.69 -1.57
N PHE A 250 24.37 -0.56 -1.43
CA PHE A 250 23.53 -1.71 -1.73
C PHE A 250 22.26 -1.71 -0.87
N LEU A 251 22.37 -1.55 0.44
CA LEU A 251 21.21 -1.52 1.34
C LEU A 251 20.28 -0.35 1.02
N LEU A 252 20.83 0.84 0.76
CA LEU A 252 20.03 2.02 0.37
C LEU A 252 19.31 1.83 -0.99
N SER A 253 19.88 1.03 -1.89
CA SER A 253 19.29 0.72 -3.19
C SER A 253 18.13 -0.26 -3.14
N LEU A 254 17.90 -0.89 -1.98
CA LEU A 254 16.82 -1.88 -1.83
C LEU A 254 15.44 -1.25 -2.09
N PRO A 255 14.57 -1.94 -2.86
CA PRO A 255 13.20 -1.52 -3.07
C PRO A 255 12.45 -1.34 -1.74
N ASP A 256 11.63 -0.29 -1.65
CA ASP A 256 10.87 0.05 -0.44
C ASP A 256 9.89 -1.06 -0.02
N ASN A 257 9.30 -1.79 -0.97
CA ASN A 257 8.45 -2.96 -0.67
C ASN A 257 9.21 -4.14 -0.04
N LYS A 258 10.55 -4.14 -0.07
CA LYS A 258 11.40 -5.11 0.64
C LYS A 258 11.88 -4.60 2.00
N THR A 259 11.62 -3.33 2.30
CA THR A 259 12.07 -2.64 3.52
C THR A 259 10.88 -2.04 4.28
N GLU A 260 9.76 -2.76 4.30
CA GLU A 260 8.51 -2.37 4.97
C GLU A 260 7.96 -0.99 4.58
N GLY A 261 8.24 -0.53 3.36
CA GLY A 261 7.83 0.80 2.89
C GLY A 261 8.79 1.93 3.29
N LEU A 262 9.94 1.63 3.90
CA LEU A 262 10.96 2.62 4.23
C LEU A 262 12.02 2.70 3.11
N PRO A 263 12.02 3.76 2.28
CA PRO A 263 12.97 3.90 1.18
C PRO A 263 14.39 4.15 1.70
N GLY A 264 15.40 3.54 1.08
CA GLY A 264 16.79 3.83 1.41
C GLY A 264 17.22 5.21 0.91
N TYR A 265 16.89 5.51 -0.34
CA TYR A 265 16.97 6.85 -0.90
C TYR A 265 15.56 7.44 -1.01
N LEU A 266 15.34 8.58 -0.37
CA LEU A 266 14.08 9.33 -0.46
C LEU A 266 14.35 10.67 -1.16
N PRO A 267 14.18 10.74 -2.50
CA PRO A 267 14.21 12.01 -3.22
C PRO A 267 13.07 12.89 -2.78
N ILE A 268 13.36 14.18 -2.60
CA ILE A 268 12.39 15.17 -2.17
C ILE A 268 12.54 16.48 -2.96
N VAL A 269 11.41 17.16 -3.11
CA VAL A 269 11.34 18.56 -3.55
C VAL A 269 10.15 19.20 -2.83
N ILE A 270 10.30 20.45 -2.37
CA ILE A 270 9.21 21.15 -1.70
C ILE A 270 8.04 21.32 -2.67
N ASN A 271 6.82 21.13 -2.17
CA ASN A 271 5.55 21.08 -2.89
C ASN A 271 5.26 19.78 -3.66
N MET A 272 6.10 18.74 -3.56
CA MET A 272 5.77 17.46 -4.18
C MET A 272 4.60 16.75 -3.50
N PRO A 273 3.78 15.99 -4.25
CA PRO A 273 2.85 15.03 -3.69
C PRO A 273 3.62 13.89 -2.99
N VAL A 274 3.19 13.57 -1.78
CA VAL A 274 3.76 12.51 -0.94
C VAL A 274 2.69 11.50 -0.53
N LEU A 275 3.09 10.25 -0.39
CA LEU A 275 2.27 9.15 0.10
C LEU A 275 2.75 8.76 1.48
N ILE A 276 1.86 8.76 2.47
CA ILE A 276 2.14 8.16 3.77
C ILE A 276 2.24 6.64 3.61
N THR A 277 3.29 6.04 4.16
CA THR A 277 3.61 4.61 3.98
C THR A 277 3.11 3.73 5.12
N HIS A 278 2.71 4.34 6.24
CA HIS A 278 2.38 3.67 7.49
C HIS A 278 1.09 4.20 8.11
N ASN A 279 0.43 3.36 8.92
CA ASN A 279 -0.73 3.79 9.70
C ASN A 279 -0.19 4.55 10.91
N ILE A 280 -0.43 5.86 10.96
CA ILE A 280 0.00 6.72 12.07
C ILE A 280 -1.20 6.97 13.00
N ALA A 281 -2.29 7.48 12.43
CA ALA A 281 -3.56 7.71 13.10
C ALA A 281 -4.68 7.50 12.05
N THR A 282 -5.21 6.29 11.99
CA THR A 282 -6.14 5.86 10.92
C THR A 282 -7.48 6.59 11.05
N GLU A 283 -7.93 6.78 12.28
CA GLU A 283 -9.10 7.55 12.69
C GLU A 283 -9.02 9.03 12.27
N LEU A 284 -7.81 9.57 12.11
CA LEU A 284 -7.56 10.93 11.62
C LEU A 284 -7.26 11.00 10.12
N HIS A 285 -7.38 9.88 9.39
CA HIS A 285 -7.06 9.75 7.96
C HIS A 285 -5.56 9.92 7.65
N ILE A 286 -4.70 9.65 8.63
CA ILE A 286 -3.24 9.65 8.51
C ILE A 286 -2.76 8.20 8.48
N SER A 287 -2.90 7.54 7.34
CA SER A 287 -2.56 6.12 7.22
C SER A 287 -1.86 5.75 5.92
N ASN A 288 -1.45 4.49 5.80
CA ASN A 288 -0.78 4.00 4.59
C ASN A 288 -1.70 4.16 3.38
N GLY A 289 -1.29 4.99 2.43
CA GLY A 289 -2.07 5.31 1.24
C GLY A 289 -2.63 6.73 1.21
N SER A 290 -2.58 7.46 2.32
CA SER A 290 -2.93 8.89 2.39
C SER A 290 -1.97 9.72 1.55
N ILE A 291 -2.52 10.58 0.69
CA ILE A 291 -1.73 11.46 -0.18
C ILE A 291 -1.75 12.87 0.43
N GLY A 292 -0.61 13.52 0.49
CA GLY A 292 -0.47 14.90 0.94
C GLY A 292 0.52 15.67 0.09
N ARG A 293 0.86 16.88 0.53
CA ARG A 293 1.86 17.73 -0.11
C ARG A 293 2.99 18.04 0.87
N LEU A 294 4.24 17.84 0.45
CA LEU A 294 5.40 18.19 1.26
C LEU A 294 5.54 19.72 1.34
N VAL A 295 5.53 20.27 2.57
CA VAL A 295 5.64 21.71 2.82
C VAL A 295 7.07 22.11 3.15
N ARG A 296 7.72 21.39 4.07
CA ARG A 296 9.13 21.61 4.41
C ARG A 296 9.73 20.39 5.10
N LEU A 297 11.05 20.30 5.07
CA LEU A 297 11.80 19.47 6.01
C LEU A 297 12.31 20.30 7.17
N VAL A 298 12.33 19.70 8.35
CA VAL A 298 12.81 20.31 9.58
C VAL A 298 13.98 19.50 10.11
N TYR A 299 15.02 20.20 10.54
CA TYR A 299 16.24 19.64 11.08
C TYR A 299 16.48 20.19 12.47
N ASP A 300 17.33 19.50 13.22
CA ASP A 300 17.87 20.07 14.44
C ASP A 300 18.92 21.14 14.09
N ASN A 301 19.01 22.20 14.89
CA ASN A 301 19.85 23.36 14.60
C ASN A 301 21.35 22.99 14.54
N ASP A 302 21.75 21.87 15.15
CA ASP A 302 23.14 21.38 15.18
C ASP A 302 23.53 20.57 13.92
N ASP A 303 22.57 20.15 13.08
CA ASP A 303 22.80 19.24 11.94
C ASP A 303 22.89 19.95 10.57
N GLU A 304 22.71 21.27 10.49
CA GLU A 304 22.91 21.99 9.22
C GLU A 304 24.37 21.93 8.73
N ASN A 305 25.33 21.85 9.65
CA ASN A 305 26.77 21.83 9.35
C ASN A 305 27.37 20.43 9.08
N SER A 306 26.67 19.34 9.43
CA SER A 306 27.15 17.96 9.27
C SER A 306 26.92 17.39 7.84
N ASN A 307 26.20 18.12 6.98
CA ASN A 307 25.80 17.71 5.64
C ASN A 307 26.91 17.76 4.55
N SER A 308 28.15 18.09 4.89
CA SER A 308 29.21 18.39 3.91
C SER A 308 30.04 17.19 3.41
N ASN A 309 29.93 15.99 4.00
CA ASN A 309 30.85 14.87 3.68
C ASN A 309 30.22 13.58 3.10
N ASN A 310 28.99 13.63 2.57
CA ASN A 310 28.33 12.43 2.01
C ASN A 310 28.56 12.19 0.50
N ASN A 311 29.53 12.86 -0.13
CA ASN A 311 29.80 12.68 -1.57
C ASN A 311 30.11 11.24 -1.97
N ASN A 312 30.59 10.40 -1.04
CA ASN A 312 30.89 9.01 -1.32
C ASN A 312 29.64 8.11 -1.38
N ILE A 313 28.44 8.57 -1.03
CA ILE A 313 27.18 7.78 -1.07
C ILE A 313 26.34 8.11 -2.32
N ARG A 314 26.91 8.86 -3.28
CA ARG A 314 26.26 9.15 -4.56
C ARG A 314 25.84 7.88 -5.26
N ASP A 315 24.60 7.89 -5.74
CA ASP A 315 24.04 6.86 -6.60
C ASP A 315 23.95 7.43 -8.03
N ALA A 316 24.43 6.67 -9.02
CA ALA A 316 24.49 7.10 -10.42
C ALA A 316 23.11 7.40 -11.02
N LYS A 317 22.03 6.92 -10.40
CA LYS A 317 20.65 7.21 -10.81
C LYS A 317 20.19 8.65 -10.51
N PHE A 318 20.96 9.39 -9.71
CA PHE A 318 20.62 10.76 -9.31
C PHE A 318 21.54 11.79 -9.98
N PRO A 319 21.05 13.02 -10.24
CA PRO A 319 21.88 14.10 -10.79
C PRO A 319 23.17 14.37 -10.00
N ILE A 320 24.22 14.82 -10.70
CA ILE A 320 25.55 15.04 -10.10
C ILE A 320 25.52 16.10 -8.97
N ASN A 321 24.63 17.10 -9.09
CA ASN A 321 24.45 18.18 -8.13
C ASN A 321 23.47 17.83 -7.00
N THR A 322 23.06 16.57 -6.84
CA THR A 322 22.15 16.17 -5.75
C THR A 322 22.78 16.39 -4.38
N LYS A 323 22.07 17.11 -3.51
CA LYS A 323 22.36 17.25 -2.09
C LYS A 323 21.85 16.03 -1.33
N TYR A 324 22.73 15.37 -0.60
CA TYR A 324 22.38 14.24 0.26
C TYR A 324 22.30 14.69 1.70
N ILE A 325 21.17 14.44 2.34
CA ILE A 325 20.89 14.81 3.73
C ILE A 325 20.60 13.57 4.57
N GLN A 326 20.83 13.66 5.86
CA GLN A 326 20.52 12.60 6.83
C GLN A 326 19.74 13.19 8.00
N LYS A 327 19.02 12.33 8.72
CA LYS A 327 18.39 12.61 10.01
C LYS A 327 17.55 13.92 10.08
N PRO A 328 16.58 14.14 9.17
CA PRO A 328 15.58 15.18 9.42
C PRO A 328 14.79 14.84 10.69
N LEU A 329 14.45 15.86 11.49
CA LEU A 329 13.58 15.71 12.66
C LEU A 329 12.20 15.23 12.22
N TYR A 330 11.61 15.92 11.24
CA TYR A 330 10.34 15.55 10.63
C TYR A 330 10.15 16.22 9.26
N ALA A 331 9.24 15.66 8.47
CA ALA A 331 8.68 16.30 7.29
C ALA A 331 7.33 16.92 7.64
N LEU A 332 7.15 18.21 7.35
CA LEU A 332 5.84 18.84 7.48
C LEU A 332 5.03 18.57 6.21
N VAL A 333 3.90 17.88 6.35
CA VAL A 333 3.05 17.45 5.24
C VAL A 333 1.66 18.03 5.41
N GLU A 334 1.15 18.68 4.36
CA GLU A 334 -0.24 19.08 4.28
C GLU A 334 -1.10 17.87 3.84
N LEU A 335 -2.07 17.49 4.66
CA LEU A 335 -3.03 16.41 4.42
C LEU A 335 -4.45 16.99 4.44
N PRO A 336 -5.01 17.38 3.27
CA PRO A 336 -6.34 18.00 3.18
C PRO A 336 -7.48 17.13 3.72
N GLN A 337 -7.32 15.80 3.64
CA GLN A 337 -8.29 14.81 4.12
C GLN A 337 -8.22 14.55 5.62
N CYS A 338 -7.26 15.14 6.34
CA CYS A 338 -7.10 14.90 7.76
C CYS A 338 -8.31 15.46 8.54
N LYS A 339 -8.87 14.66 9.45
CA LYS A 339 -10.02 15.04 10.29
C LYS A 339 -9.62 15.79 11.58
N LEU A 340 -8.38 16.28 11.67
CA LEU A 340 -7.90 16.97 12.87
C LEU A 340 -8.64 18.32 13.02
N THR A 341 -9.34 18.49 14.14
CA THR A 341 -10.13 19.70 14.45
C THR A 341 -9.42 20.66 15.40
N SER A 342 -8.51 20.16 16.23
CA SER A 342 -7.74 20.96 17.20
C SER A 342 -6.37 21.35 16.64
N LEU A 343 -6.01 22.61 16.78
CA LEU A 343 -4.69 23.13 16.42
C LEU A 343 -3.61 22.42 17.24
N LEU A 344 -2.62 21.81 16.57
CA LEU A 344 -1.28 21.78 17.14
C LEU A 344 -0.85 23.24 17.24
N VAL A 345 -0.47 23.72 18.43
CA VAL A 345 -0.12 25.13 18.67
C VAL A 345 0.75 25.66 17.52
N ASP A 346 0.33 26.75 16.90
CA ASP A 346 0.97 27.43 15.74
C ASP A 346 0.95 26.72 14.37
N LEU A 347 0.22 25.60 14.20
CA LEU A 347 0.07 24.92 12.90
C LEU A 347 -1.38 24.90 12.42
N GLN A 348 -1.57 25.04 11.10
CA GLN A 348 -2.86 24.83 10.46
C GLN A 348 -3.34 23.37 10.66
N PRO A 349 -4.65 23.09 10.79
CA PRO A 349 -5.15 21.74 11.13
C PRO A 349 -4.75 20.62 10.16
N THR A 350 -4.48 20.96 8.90
CA THR A 350 -4.06 20.00 7.86
C THR A 350 -2.55 19.76 7.84
N MET A 351 -1.76 20.48 8.65
CA MET A 351 -0.30 20.43 8.65
C MET A 351 0.18 19.45 9.69
N ILE A 352 0.62 18.27 9.25
CA ILE A 352 1.00 17.18 10.12
C ILE A 352 2.53 16.98 10.07
N PRO A 353 3.23 17.01 11.23
CA PRO A 353 4.62 16.59 11.29
C PRO A 353 4.72 15.06 11.17
N ILE A 354 5.35 14.59 10.11
CA ILE A 354 5.61 13.17 9.88
C ILE A 354 7.04 12.86 10.32
N LEU A 355 7.17 12.11 11.41
CA LEU A 355 8.44 11.73 11.99
C LEU A 355 9.08 10.54 11.26
N SER A 356 10.37 10.35 11.52
CA SER A 356 11.09 9.14 11.12
C SER A 356 10.75 7.99 12.06
N GLU A 357 10.61 6.78 11.52
CA GLU A 357 10.42 5.55 12.30
C GLU A 357 11.62 4.63 12.11
N GLN A 358 11.99 3.90 13.16
CA GLN A 358 13.04 2.89 13.10
C GLN A 358 12.43 1.49 13.05
N LYS A 359 12.85 0.68 12.07
CA LYS A 359 12.37 -0.69 11.89
C LYS A 359 13.48 -1.69 11.68
N THR A 360 13.31 -2.86 12.31
CA THR A 360 14.20 -4.01 12.15
C THR A 360 13.69 -4.91 11.03
N ILE A 361 14.41 -4.96 9.92
CA ILE A 361 14.02 -5.62 8.68
C ILE A 361 14.96 -6.80 8.42
N LYS A 362 14.39 -7.98 8.23
CA LYS A 362 15.14 -9.17 7.79
C LYS A 362 15.12 -9.30 6.27
N ILE A 363 16.27 -9.14 5.66
CA ILE A 363 16.49 -9.26 4.21
C ILE A 363 17.00 -10.66 3.89
N ASP A 364 16.35 -11.32 2.93
CA ASP A 364 16.83 -12.57 2.32
C ASP A 364 17.45 -12.26 0.94
N PRO A 365 18.79 -12.27 0.83
CA PRO A 365 19.48 -11.92 -0.40
C PRO A 365 19.21 -12.88 -1.57
N LYS A 366 18.74 -14.10 -1.31
CA LYS A 366 18.57 -15.10 -2.38
C LYS A 366 17.55 -14.69 -3.44
N SER A 367 16.62 -13.80 -3.09
CA SER A 367 15.43 -13.50 -3.90
C SER A 367 15.59 -12.34 -4.89
N PHE A 368 16.62 -11.50 -4.79
CA PHE A 368 16.77 -10.31 -5.65
C PHE A 368 18.20 -9.75 -5.75
N VAL A 369 19.22 -10.49 -5.29
CA VAL A 369 20.59 -9.98 -5.16
C VAL A 369 21.54 -10.70 -6.13
N THR A 370 22.35 -9.92 -6.84
CA THR A 370 23.36 -10.42 -7.79
C THR A 370 24.47 -11.21 -7.08
N PRO A 371 25.21 -12.10 -7.76
CA PRO A 371 26.33 -12.83 -7.17
C PRO A 371 27.39 -11.91 -6.54
N THR A 372 27.65 -10.75 -7.14
CA THR A 372 28.58 -9.73 -6.63
C THR A 372 28.11 -9.14 -5.30
N GLN A 373 26.82 -8.82 -5.20
CA GLN A 373 26.22 -8.30 -3.96
C GLN A 373 26.12 -9.38 -2.86
N LYS A 374 26.00 -10.68 -3.21
CA LYS A 374 26.08 -11.77 -2.23
C LYS A 374 27.44 -11.84 -1.53
N ARG A 375 28.53 -11.49 -2.24
CA ARG A 375 29.87 -11.40 -1.65
C ARG A 375 29.96 -10.27 -0.62
N LEU A 376 29.33 -9.12 -0.87
CA LEU A 376 29.25 -8.00 0.10
C LEU A 376 28.55 -8.39 1.42
N LEU A 377 27.69 -9.40 1.37
CA LEU A 377 26.95 -9.92 2.52
C LEU A 377 27.64 -11.12 3.19
N ASN A 378 28.91 -11.39 2.85
CA ASN A 378 29.69 -12.54 3.32
C ASN A 378 28.96 -13.88 3.13
N ASN A 379 28.20 -14.02 2.02
CA ASN A 379 27.38 -15.20 1.72
C ASN A 379 26.35 -15.57 2.82
N LYS A 380 25.99 -14.63 3.70
CA LYS A 380 24.95 -14.87 4.72
C LYS A 380 23.61 -15.16 4.03
N THR A 381 22.89 -16.12 4.57
CA THR A 381 21.56 -16.53 4.08
C THR A 381 20.47 -15.50 4.42
N SER A 382 20.70 -14.65 5.42
CA SER A 382 19.86 -13.49 5.72
C SER A 382 20.68 -12.43 6.45
N ILE A 383 20.33 -11.16 6.25
CA ILE A 383 20.86 -10.03 7.02
C ILE A 383 19.69 -9.33 7.71
N THR A 384 19.89 -8.95 8.97
CA THR A 384 18.95 -8.10 9.70
C THR A 384 19.53 -6.70 9.73
N ILE A 385 18.78 -5.74 9.19
CA ILE A 385 19.12 -4.33 9.22
C ILE A 385 18.12 -3.59 10.11
N CYS A 386 18.57 -2.53 10.75
CA CYS A 386 17.71 -1.58 11.44
C CYS A 386 17.72 -0.28 10.64
N ARG A 387 16.61 0.06 9.99
CA ARG A 387 16.47 1.21 9.10
C ARG A 387 15.65 2.30 9.78
N THR A 388 16.17 3.52 9.81
CA THR A 388 15.42 4.71 10.22
C THR A 388 15.20 5.62 9.01
N GLN A 389 13.95 5.97 8.72
CA GLN A 389 13.58 6.86 7.61
C GLN A 389 12.20 7.52 7.88
N LEU A 390 11.95 8.67 7.24
CA LEU A 390 10.64 9.31 7.20
C LEU A 390 9.57 8.37 6.60
N LEU A 391 8.35 8.46 7.12
CA LEU A 391 7.22 7.61 6.71
C LEU A 391 6.52 8.07 5.41
N ILE A 392 7.25 8.70 4.50
CA ILE A 392 6.74 9.24 3.24
C ILE A 392 7.54 8.75 2.02
N VAL A 393 6.86 8.67 0.88
CA VAL A 393 7.47 8.46 -0.45
C VAL A 393 6.83 9.41 -1.47
N PRO A 394 7.48 9.75 -2.60
CA PRO A 394 6.83 10.54 -3.64
C PRO A 394 5.60 9.82 -4.22
N ALA A 395 4.59 10.59 -4.63
CA ALA A 395 3.26 10.06 -5.00
C ALA A 395 2.78 10.49 -6.40
N TYR A 396 3.70 10.68 -7.36
CA TYR A 396 3.37 10.90 -8.77
C TYR A 396 2.87 9.63 -9.45
N ALA A 397 3.41 8.48 -9.06
CA ALA A 397 3.02 7.16 -9.54
C ALA A 397 2.56 6.25 -8.41
N MET A 398 1.55 5.42 -8.68
CA MET A 398 1.07 4.36 -7.78
C MET A 398 0.81 3.06 -8.53
N THR A 399 0.82 1.94 -7.80
CA THR A 399 0.46 0.67 -8.43
C THR A 399 -1.05 0.57 -8.65
N THR A 400 -1.47 -0.12 -9.70
CA THR A 400 -2.91 -0.36 -9.96
C THR A 400 -3.61 -1.05 -8.78
N HIS A 401 -2.93 -1.95 -8.08
CA HIS A 401 -3.42 -2.57 -6.84
C HIS A 401 -3.64 -1.56 -5.70
N LYS A 402 -2.85 -0.47 -5.61
CA LYS A 402 -3.09 0.62 -4.65
C LYS A 402 -4.17 1.61 -5.10
N CYS A 403 -4.57 1.54 -6.37
CA CYS A 403 -5.63 2.35 -6.96
C CYS A 403 -7.03 1.71 -6.79
N GLN A 404 -7.11 0.42 -6.44
CA GLN A 404 -8.38 -0.28 -6.22
C GLN A 404 -9.22 0.44 -5.14
N GLY A 405 -10.54 0.49 -5.35
CA GLY A 405 -11.47 1.22 -4.49
C GLY A 405 -11.44 2.75 -4.66
N LYS A 406 -10.42 3.32 -5.32
CA LYS A 406 -10.32 4.77 -5.54
C LYS A 406 -11.07 5.22 -6.78
N THR A 407 -11.65 6.42 -6.70
CA THR A 407 -12.20 7.13 -7.86
C THR A 407 -11.23 8.24 -8.24
N LEU A 408 -10.73 8.21 -9.47
CA LEU A 408 -9.81 9.21 -10.00
C LEU A 408 -10.51 10.03 -11.09
N PRO A 409 -10.38 11.37 -11.08
CA PRO A 409 -10.94 12.21 -12.14
C PRO A 409 -10.17 12.04 -13.47
N CYS A 410 -8.88 11.73 -13.39
CA CYS A 410 -8.01 11.41 -14.51
C CYS A 410 -6.86 10.51 -14.02
N GLY A 411 -6.21 9.81 -14.95
CA GLY A 411 -5.06 8.96 -14.68
C GLY A 411 -4.35 8.56 -15.97
N VAL A 412 -3.04 8.40 -15.88
CA VAL A 412 -2.20 7.91 -17.00
C VAL A 412 -1.81 6.48 -16.69
N ILE A 413 -2.04 5.54 -17.59
CA ILE A 413 -1.76 4.12 -17.36
C ILE A 413 -0.55 3.70 -18.18
N ASP A 414 0.48 3.18 -17.52
CA ASP A 414 1.54 2.43 -18.18
C ASP A 414 0.99 1.06 -18.59
N LEU A 415 0.86 0.85 -19.90
CA LEU A 415 0.29 -0.37 -20.46
C LEU A 415 1.27 -1.56 -20.44
N VAL A 416 2.54 -1.38 -20.03
CA VAL A 416 3.53 -2.46 -20.04
C VAL A 416 3.22 -3.50 -18.94
N PRO A 417 2.84 -4.75 -19.31
CA PRO A 417 2.45 -5.74 -18.32
C PRO A 417 3.65 -6.34 -17.55
N PRO A 418 3.40 -7.03 -16.42
CA PRO A 418 4.41 -7.88 -15.79
C PRO A 418 4.88 -9.01 -16.72
N PRO A 419 6.14 -9.51 -16.64
CA PRO A 419 6.67 -10.50 -17.58
C PRO A 419 5.99 -11.88 -17.42
N TYR A 420 5.31 -12.08 -16.29
CA TYR A 420 4.63 -13.31 -15.91
C TYR A 420 3.11 -13.20 -16.06
N ALA A 421 2.58 -12.07 -16.54
CA ALA A 421 1.16 -11.94 -16.84
C ALA A 421 0.86 -12.75 -18.10
N LYS A 422 0.61 -14.04 -17.92
CA LYS A 422 -0.15 -14.81 -18.91
C LYS A 422 -1.62 -14.43 -18.69
N PHE A 423 -2.24 -13.84 -19.71
CA PHE A 423 -3.69 -13.71 -19.76
C PHE A 423 -4.26 -15.13 -19.83
N ASP A 424 -4.68 -15.67 -18.68
CA ASP A 424 -5.35 -16.95 -18.63
C ASP A 424 -6.86 -16.71 -18.78
N LEU A 425 -7.33 -16.76 -20.02
CA LEU A 425 -8.75 -16.67 -20.37
C LEU A 425 -9.59 -17.77 -19.70
N ALA A 426 -8.98 -18.82 -19.14
CA ALA A 426 -9.69 -19.92 -18.50
C ALA A 426 -10.25 -19.59 -17.10
N ASN A 427 -9.92 -18.40 -16.54
CA ASN A 427 -10.43 -17.96 -15.23
C ASN A 427 -11.42 -16.78 -15.32
N VAL A 428 -11.94 -16.46 -16.50
CA VAL A 428 -13.03 -15.48 -16.71
C VAL A 428 -14.34 -16.21 -16.94
#